data_AF-A0A1M7NW04-F1
#
_entry.id   AF-A0A1M7NW04-F1
#
_cell.length_a   1.000
_cell.length_b   1.000
_cell.length_c   1.000
_cell.angle_alpha   90.00
_cell.angle_beta   90.00
_cell.angle_gamma   90.00
#
_symmetry.space_group_name_H-M   'P 1'
#
loop_
_entity.id
_entity.type
_entity.pdbx_description
1 polymer ?
#
loop_
_entity_poly.entity_id
_entity_poly.type
_entity_poly.pdbx_seq_one_letter_code
_entity_poly.pdbx_strand_id
1 'polypeptide(L)'
;MFEKRFLAYVLYITLVEIREQAYEKGDNRLYWLSDILHTVPLSLLDDESSKAAYETLIKAVEKLEIEGWFKQRSEEFYKRYPEYLSEDK
;
A
#
# COMPACT_ATOMS: atom_id res chain seq x y z
N MET A 1 -9.87 -13.01 -15.43
CA MET A 1 -8.44 -13.00 -15.01
C MET A 1 -7.70 -11.81 -15.62
N PHE A 2 -8.03 -11.46 -16.87
CA PHE A 2 -7.57 -10.23 -17.52
C PHE A 2 -7.94 -8.99 -16.71
N GLU A 3 -9.17 -8.89 -16.23
CA GLU A 3 -9.73 -7.72 -15.54
C GLU A 3 -8.95 -7.39 -14.26
N LYS A 4 -8.69 -8.39 -13.40
CA LYS A 4 -7.91 -8.22 -12.17
C LYS A 4 -6.50 -7.71 -12.48
N ARG A 5 -5.85 -8.27 -13.50
CA ARG A 5 -4.50 -7.87 -13.94
C ARG A 5 -4.48 -6.46 -14.52
N PHE A 6 -5.47 -6.12 -15.35
CA PHE A 6 -5.59 -4.80 -15.94
C PHE A 6 -5.82 -3.74 -14.86
N LEU A 7 -6.74 -3.97 -13.92
CA LEU A 7 -6.99 -3.05 -12.80
C LEU A 7 -5.75 -2.89 -11.90
N ALA A 8 -5.05 -3.98 -11.60
CA ALA A 8 -3.78 -3.92 -10.85
C ALA A 8 -2.73 -3.08 -11.59
N TYR A 9 -2.63 -3.24 -12.91
CA TYR A 9 -1.72 -2.44 -13.74
C TYR A 9 -2.09 -0.95 -13.75
N VAL A 10 -3.39 -0.62 -13.88
CA VAL A 10 -3.87 0.77 -13.82
C VAL A 10 -3.54 1.41 -12.47
N LEU A 11 -3.72 0.68 -11.36
CA LEU A 11 -3.35 1.17 -10.03
C LEU A 11 -1.83 1.37 -9.89
N TYR A 12 -1.03 0.42 -10.38
CA TYR A 12 0.43 0.51 -10.40
C TYR A 12 0.90 1.77 -11.13
N ILE A 13 0.45 1.97 -12.38
CA ILE A 13 0.92 3.10 -13.19
C ILE A 13 0.44 4.43 -12.62
N THR A 14 -0.78 4.50 -12.08
CA THR A 14 -1.30 5.70 -11.44
C THR A 14 -0.45 6.10 -10.22
N LEU A 15 -0.03 5.14 -9.39
CA LEU A 15 0.85 5.44 -8.25
C LEU A 15 2.24 5.88 -8.68
N VAL A 16 2.77 5.35 -9.79
CA VAL A 16 4.03 5.84 -10.37
C VAL A 16 3.90 7.29 -10.84
N GLU A 17 2.82 7.64 -11.54
CA GLU A 17 2.56 9.02 -11.99
C GLU A 17 2.39 9.98 -10.80
N ILE A 18 1.69 9.56 -9.74
CA ILE A 18 1.54 10.37 -8.52
C ILE A 18 2.91 10.60 -7.86
N ARG A 19 3.78 9.58 -7.81
CA ARG A 19 5.14 9.72 -7.28
C ARG A 19 5.94 10.77 -8.05
N GLU A 20 5.89 10.73 -9.38
CA GLU A 20 6.59 11.69 -10.25
C GLU A 20 6.08 13.12 -10.02
N GLN A 21 4.76 13.31 -9.98
CA GLN A 21 4.17 14.63 -9.70
C GLN A 21 4.50 15.14 -8.29
N ALA A 22 4.55 14.24 -7.30
CA ALA A 22 4.90 14.59 -5.93
C ALA A 22 6.36 15.03 -5.83
N TYR A 23 7.27 14.36 -6.55
CA TYR A 23 8.67 14.76 -6.66
C TYR A 23 8.80 16.17 -7.27
N GLU A 24 8.13 16.43 -8.39
CA GLU A 24 8.16 17.74 -9.06
C GLU A 24 7.62 18.88 -8.19
N LYS A 25 6.61 18.59 -7.35
CA LYS A 25 5.99 19.57 -6.45
C LYS A 25 6.69 19.70 -5.09
N GLY A 26 7.70 18.88 -4.82
CA GLY A 26 8.34 18.81 -3.50
C GLY A 26 7.44 18.28 -2.38
N ASP A 27 6.38 17.53 -2.73
CA ASP A 27 5.53 16.86 -1.74
C ASP A 27 6.17 15.53 -1.32
N ASN A 28 7.10 15.62 -0.38
CA ASN A 28 7.83 14.47 0.13
C ASN A 28 6.91 13.38 0.69
N ARG A 29 5.78 13.76 1.31
CA ARG A 29 4.87 12.79 1.91
C ARG A 29 4.20 11.96 0.83
N LEU A 30 3.63 12.62 -0.18
CA LEU A 30 2.95 11.93 -1.28
C LEU A 30 3.94 11.13 -2.14
N TYR A 31 5.17 11.65 -2.30
CA TYR A 31 6.26 10.94 -2.96
C TYR A 31 6.53 9.60 -2.26
N TRP A 32 6.80 9.62 -0.96
CA TRP A 32 7.15 8.41 -0.22
C TRP A 32 6.01 7.41 -0.14
N LEU A 33 4.77 7.86 0.08
CA LEU A 33 3.61 6.97 0.11
C LEU A 33 3.42 6.26 -1.23
N SER A 34 3.54 6.99 -2.32
CA SER A 34 3.41 6.43 -3.67
C SER A 34 4.58 5.51 -4.00
N ASP A 35 5.79 5.86 -3.55
CA ASP A 35 6.98 5.02 -3.71
C ASP A 35 6.87 3.69 -2.96
N ILE A 36 6.26 3.66 -1.78
CA ILE A 36 6.05 2.41 -1.06
C ILE A 36 4.95 1.57 -1.70
N LEU A 37 3.86 2.22 -2.11
CA LEU A 37 2.64 1.51 -2.48
C LEU A 37 2.57 1.11 -3.95
N HIS A 38 3.36 1.71 -4.84
CA HIS A 38 3.19 1.52 -6.28
C HIS A 38 3.24 0.06 -6.73
N THR A 39 4.06 -0.79 -6.09
CA THR A 39 4.19 -2.22 -6.45
C THR A 39 3.10 -3.10 -5.85
N VAL A 40 2.42 -2.64 -4.79
CA VAL A 40 1.42 -3.44 -4.05
C VAL A 40 0.30 -3.97 -4.95
N PRO A 41 -0.31 -3.20 -5.87
CA PRO A 41 -1.38 -3.70 -6.74
C PRO A 41 -1.01 -4.96 -7.52
N LEU A 42 0.22 -5.03 -8.03
CA LEU A 42 0.70 -6.19 -8.78
C LEU A 42 0.96 -7.39 -7.88
N SER A 43 1.47 -7.15 -6.67
CA SER A 43 1.72 -8.20 -5.67
C SER A 43 0.43 -8.85 -5.14
N LEU A 44 -0.72 -8.15 -5.16
CA LEU A 44 -2.02 -8.70 -4.77
C LEU A 44 -2.59 -9.76 -5.75
N LEU A 45 -1.90 -10.00 -6.87
CA LEU A 45 -2.31 -11.01 -7.84
C LEU A 45 -1.95 -12.44 -7.38
N ASP A 46 -1.04 -12.57 -6.42
CA ASP A 46 -0.49 -13.83 -5.92
C ASP A 46 -0.33 -13.78 -4.38
N ASP A 47 -0.68 -14.85 -3.68
CA ASP A 47 -0.77 -14.85 -2.22
C ASP A 47 0.61 -14.74 -1.55
N GLU A 48 1.63 -15.43 -2.09
CA GLU A 48 3.00 -15.36 -1.58
C GLU A 48 3.58 -13.96 -1.77
N SER A 49 3.39 -13.40 -2.97
CA SER A 49 3.78 -12.03 -3.31
C SER A 49 3.07 -10.99 -2.45
N SER A 50 1.78 -11.21 -2.14
CA SER A 50 0.98 -10.34 -1.28
C SER A 50 1.54 -10.29 0.14
N LYS A 51 1.93 -11.44 0.70
CA LYS A 51 2.56 -11.50 2.03
C LYS A 51 3.89 -10.75 2.05
N ALA A 52 4.77 -10.98 1.06
CA ALA A 52 6.04 -10.29 0.96
C ALA A 52 5.89 -8.76 0.80
N ALA A 53 4.86 -8.32 0.05
CA ALA A 53 4.53 -6.91 -0.09
C ALA A 53 4.06 -6.29 1.24
N TYR A 54 3.25 -7.02 2.01
CA TYR A 54 2.84 -6.58 3.35
C TYR A 54 4.05 -6.39 4.28
N GLU A 55 4.96 -7.37 4.33
CA GLU A 55 6.19 -7.26 5.15
C GLU A 55 7.09 -6.10 4.70
N THR A 56 7.15 -5.84 3.39
CA THR A 56 7.89 -4.70 2.84
C THR A 56 7.26 -3.37 3.24
N LEU A 57 5.93 -3.27 3.22
CA LEU A 57 5.19 -2.10 3.69
C LEU A 57 5.48 -1.83 5.18
N ILE A 58 5.47 -2.85 6.05
CA ILE A 58 5.77 -2.68 7.48
C ILE A 58 7.17 -2.10 7.68
N LYS A 59 8.19 -2.67 7.02
CA LYS A 59 9.57 -2.16 7.11
C LYS A 59 9.69 -0.71 6.60
N ALA A 60 8.93 -0.37 5.57
CA ALA A 60 8.92 0.98 5.03
C ALA A 60 8.23 1.98 5.96
N VAL A 61 7.16 1.56 6.64
CA VAL A 61 6.46 2.36 7.66
C VAL A 61 7.40 2.73 8.80
N GLU A 62 8.15 1.76 9.31
CA GLU A 62 9.17 1.98 10.37
C GLU A 62 10.29 2.90 9.89
N LYS A 63 10.81 2.68 8.67
CA LYS A 63 11.90 3.49 8.12
C LYS A 63 11.53 4.96 7.91
N LEU A 64 10.26 5.23 7.60
CA LEU A 64 9.77 6.57 7.31
C LEU A 64 9.10 7.26 8.50
N GLU A 65 9.05 6.62 9.67
CA GLU A 65 8.44 7.16 10.88
C GLU A 65 6.95 7.56 10.65
N ILE A 66 6.22 6.73 9.88
CA ILE A 66 4.79 6.94 9.55
C ILE A 66 3.86 5.96 10.27
N GLU A 67 4.28 5.42 11.41
CA GLU A 67 3.54 4.42 12.20
C GLU A 67 2.15 4.94 12.60
N GLY A 68 2.05 6.23 12.93
CA GLY A 68 0.77 6.86 13.26
C GLY A 68 -0.23 6.82 12.10
N TRP A 69 0.24 7.06 10.88
CA TRP A 69 -0.59 6.95 9.67
C TRP A 69 -1.01 5.50 9.42
N PHE A 70 -0.07 4.55 9.56
CA PHE A 70 -0.35 3.14 9.35
C PHE A 70 -1.37 2.60 10.36
N LYS A 71 -1.18 2.91 11.65
CA LYS A 71 -2.11 2.56 12.73
C LYS A 71 -3.52 3.09 12.46
N GLN A 72 -3.65 4.35 12.04
CA GLN A 72 -4.95 4.93 11.69
C GLN A 72 -5.64 4.15 10.56
N ARG A 73 -4.91 3.78 9.50
CA ARG A 73 -5.47 2.99 8.38
C ARG A 73 -5.87 1.58 8.84
N SER A 74 -5.11 0.96 9.73
CA SER A 74 -5.45 -0.34 10.32
C SER A 74 -6.72 -0.27 11.18
N GLU A 75 -6.86 0.75 12.03
CA GLU A 75 -8.08 0.97 12.82
C GLU A 75 -9.31 1.19 11.93
N GLU A 76 -9.17 1.98 10.86
CA GLU A 76 -10.21 2.19 9.86
C GLU A 76 -10.58 0.90 9.12
N PHE A 77 -9.59 0.08 8.79
CA PHE A 77 -9.80 -1.24 8.17
C PHE A 77 -10.63 -2.13 9.08
N TYR A 78 -10.24 -2.31 10.33
CA TYR A 78 -10.97 -3.15 11.29
C TYR A 78 -12.37 -2.62 11.62
N LYS A 79 -12.53 -1.29 11.66
CA LYS A 79 -13.85 -0.68 11.83
C LYS A 79 -14.77 -0.98 10.64
N ARG A 80 -14.21 -1.06 9.42
CA ARG A 80 -14.97 -1.32 8.19
C ARG A 80 -15.21 -2.80 7.95
N TYR A 81 -14.28 -3.66 8.37
CA TYR A 81 -14.32 -5.11 8.21
C TYR A 81 -14.11 -5.79 9.57
N PRO A 82 -15.11 -5.76 10.47
CA PRO A 82 -14.98 -6.29 11.81
C PRO A 82 -14.70 -7.80 11.87
N GLU A 83 -15.02 -8.55 10.81
CA GLU A 83 -14.72 -9.98 10.68
C GLU A 83 -13.22 -10.30 10.75
N TYR A 84 -12.35 -9.30 10.52
CA TYR A 84 -10.90 -9.43 10.66
C TYR A 84 -10.37 -9.02 12.04
N LEU A 85 -11.21 -8.53 12.96
CA LEU A 85 -10.82 -8.27 14.36
C LEU A 85 -10.59 -9.56 15.16
N SER A 86 -11.02 -10.71 14.65
CA SER A 86 -10.99 -11.99 15.35
C SER A 86 -10.15 -13.03 14.62
N GLU A 87 -8.86 -13.08 14.92
CA GLU A 87 -8.23 -14.26 15.53
C GLU A 87 -7.10 -13.75 16.44
N ASP A 88 -7.34 -13.76 17.76
CA ASP A 88 -6.23 -13.90 18.70
C ASP A 88 -5.44 -15.16 18.30
N LYS A 89 -4.23 -14.97 17.75
CA LYS A 89 -3.15 -15.96 17.72
C LYS A 89 -1.83 -15.26 17.97
#